data_AF-A0A914LWM6-F1
#
_entry.id   AF-A0A914LWM6-F1
#
_cell.length_a   1.000
_cell.length_b   1.000
_cell.length_c   1.000
_cell.angle_alpha   90.00
_cell.angle_beta   90.00
_cell.angle_gamma   90.00
#
_symmetry.space_group_name_H-M   'P 1'
#
loop_
_entity.id
_entity.type
_entity.pdbx_description
1 polymer ?
#
loop_
_entity_poly.entity_id
_entity_poly.type
_entity_poly.pdbx_seq_one_letter_code
_entity_poly.pdbx_strand_id
1 'polypeptide(L)'
;MFVDENLAQISQDIGLLSLGANDKQIEQLATVYWFIIEFGLCKQNGKICAIGAGLLSAYGELKYACSNEPEHEPFNPEITSLRPYVDSDYQPVYFVADSIKKALEDIFCIFNMP
;
A
#
# COMPACT_ATOMS: atom_id res chain seq x y z
N MET A 1 7.51 -1.80 -11.20
CA MET A 1 7.40 -1.26 -9.83
C MET A 1 8.74 -0.72 -9.33
N PHE A 2 9.73 -1.55 -8.99
CA PHE A 2 11.01 -1.08 -8.40
C PHE A 2 12.00 -0.33 -9.33
N VAL A 3 11.59 -0.02 -10.55
CA VAL A 3 12.33 0.93 -11.40
C VAL A 3 11.93 2.38 -11.13
N ASP A 4 10.82 2.61 -10.41
CA ASP A 4 10.44 3.92 -9.88
C ASP A 4 11.15 4.14 -8.54
N GLU A 5 11.87 5.26 -8.43
CA GLU A 5 12.70 5.58 -7.27
C GLU A 5 11.89 5.67 -5.97
N ASN A 6 10.67 6.21 -6.03
CA ASN A 6 9.85 6.40 -4.82
C ASN A 6 9.28 5.06 -4.33
N LEU A 7 8.80 4.20 -5.24
CA LEU A 7 8.35 2.84 -4.87
C LEU A 7 9.50 1.98 -4.35
N ALA A 8 10.68 2.09 -4.95
CA ALA A 8 11.88 1.42 -4.45
C ALA A 8 12.24 1.90 -3.04
N GLN A 9 12.18 3.22 -2.79
CA GLN A 9 12.43 3.79 -1.47
C GLN A 9 11.40 3.33 -0.43
N ILE A 10 10.09 3.30 -0.76
CA ILE A 10 9.06 2.79 0.14
C ILE A 10 9.39 1.36 0.57
N SER A 11 9.74 0.49 -0.39
CA SER A 11 10.10 -0.89 -0.08
C SER A 11 11.36 -0.99 0.78
N GLN A 12 12.35 -0.13 0.55
CA GLN A 12 13.56 -0.08 1.36
C GLN A 12 13.26 0.40 2.78
N ASP A 13 12.48 1.46 2.94
CA ASP A 13 12.15 2.07 4.22
C ASP A 13 11.36 1.11 5.10
N ILE A 14 10.34 0.43 4.55
CA ILE A 14 9.61 -0.62 5.28
C ILE A 14 10.57 -1.71 5.77
N GLY A 15 11.52 -2.13 4.92
CA GLY A 15 12.54 -3.11 5.30
C GLY A 15 13.44 -2.61 6.43
N LEU A 16 13.91 -1.37 6.36
CA LEU A 16 14.75 -0.77 7.41
C LEU A 16 14.00 -0.62 8.73
N LEU A 17 12.73 -0.20 8.68
CA LEU A 17 11.87 -0.03 9.85
C LEU A 17 11.55 -1.36 10.54
N SER A 18 11.58 -2.47 9.82
CA SER A 18 11.41 -3.80 10.40
C SER A 18 12.58 -4.23 11.30
N LEU A 19 13.76 -3.62 11.16
CA LEU A 19 14.94 -3.97 11.94
C LEU A 19 14.80 -3.48 13.39
N GLY A 20 14.59 -4.40 14.31
CA GLY A 20 14.41 -4.10 15.74
C GLY A 20 12.97 -3.75 16.12
N ALA A 21 12.02 -3.84 15.18
CA ALA A 21 10.60 -3.75 15.46
C ALA A 21 10.12 -4.96 16.28
N ASN A 22 9.15 -4.74 17.18
CA ASN A 22 8.45 -5.83 17.85
C ASN A 22 7.38 -6.46 16.94
N ASP A 23 6.84 -7.60 17.33
CA ASP A 23 5.87 -8.36 16.52
C ASP A 23 4.66 -7.52 16.08
N LYS A 24 4.13 -6.66 16.96
CA LYS A 24 3.02 -5.76 16.62
C LYS A 24 3.42 -4.75 15.54
N GLN A 25 4.60 -4.17 15.64
CA GLN A 25 5.13 -3.24 14.63
C GLN A 25 5.41 -3.96 13.31
N ILE A 26 5.91 -5.20 13.35
CA ILE A 26 6.11 -6.03 12.16
C ILE A 26 4.76 -6.29 11.46
N GLU A 27 3.71 -6.62 12.20
CA GLU A 27 2.37 -6.82 11.65
C GLU A 27 1.82 -5.53 11.00
N GLN A 28 2.03 -4.37 11.66
CA GLN A 28 1.65 -3.07 11.10
C GLN A 28 2.42 -2.75 9.81
N LEU A 29 3.74 -2.98 9.77
CA LEU A 29 4.58 -2.79 8.59
C LEU A 29 4.18 -3.73 7.45
N ALA A 30 3.91 -5.01 7.76
CA ALA A 30 3.42 -5.99 6.79
C ALA A 30 2.06 -5.57 6.20
N THR A 31 1.18 -5.03 7.03
CA THR A 31 -0.13 -4.54 6.59
C THR A 31 0.01 -3.31 5.67
N VAL A 32 0.90 -2.36 6.01
CA VAL A 32 1.21 -1.24 5.10
C VAL A 32 1.77 -1.77 3.78
N TYR A 33 2.71 -2.72 3.82
CA TYR A 33 3.29 -3.33 2.62
C TYR A 33 2.21 -3.98 1.75
N TRP A 34 1.28 -4.72 2.36
CA TRP A 34 0.14 -5.33 1.66
C TRP A 34 -0.68 -4.29 0.89
N PHE A 35 -1.04 -3.18 1.54
CA PHE A 35 -1.93 -2.19 0.96
C PHE A 35 -1.26 -1.11 0.09
N ILE A 36 0.08 -1.09 0.00
CA ILE A 36 0.79 -0.17 -0.91
C ILE A 36 1.61 -0.90 -1.98
N ILE A 37 2.38 -1.93 -1.61
CA ILE A 37 3.25 -2.67 -2.52
C ILE A 37 2.51 -3.85 -3.18
N GLU A 38 1.66 -4.59 -2.48
CA GLU A 38 0.97 -5.74 -3.09
C GLU A 38 -0.35 -5.34 -3.78
N PHE A 39 -1.19 -4.56 -3.11
CA PHE A 39 -2.54 -4.19 -3.58
C PHE A 39 -2.79 -2.69 -3.64
N GLY A 40 -1.72 -1.88 -3.69
CA GLY A 40 -1.84 -0.42 -3.73
C GLY A 40 -2.43 0.14 -5.02
N LEU A 41 -3.22 1.21 -4.86
CA LEU A 41 -3.71 2.06 -5.94
C LEU A 41 -3.14 3.47 -5.80
N CYS A 42 -3.05 4.19 -6.90
CA CYS A 42 -2.58 5.58 -6.94
C CYS A 42 -3.48 6.44 -7.84
N LYS A 43 -3.67 7.70 -7.48
CA LYS A 43 -4.26 8.69 -8.38
C LYS A 43 -3.25 9.14 -9.43
N GLN A 44 -3.67 9.14 -10.69
CA GLN A 44 -2.92 9.70 -11.79
C GLN A 44 -3.87 10.39 -12.76
N ASN A 45 -3.68 11.69 -12.98
CA ASN A 45 -4.53 12.51 -13.86
C ASN A 45 -6.04 12.37 -13.57
N GLY A 46 -6.40 12.31 -12.28
CA GLY A 46 -7.79 12.16 -11.83
C GLY A 46 -8.37 10.75 -11.99
N LYS A 47 -7.56 9.75 -12.38
CA LYS A 47 -7.96 8.34 -12.47
C LYS A 47 -7.25 7.51 -11.41
N ILE A 48 -7.90 6.42 -11.01
CA ILE A 48 -7.31 5.39 -10.15
C ILE A 48 -6.49 4.44 -11.05
N CYS A 49 -5.24 4.20 -10.67
CA CYS A 49 -4.33 3.30 -11.37
C CYS A 49 -3.70 2.32 -10.38
N ALA A 50 -3.60 1.05 -10.77
CA ALA A 50 -2.93 0.05 -9.95
C ALA A 50 -1.41 0.25 -9.95
N ILE A 51 -0.82 0.19 -8.77
CA ILE A 51 0.63 0.16 -8.57
C ILE A 51 1.10 -1.13 -7.93
N GLY A 52 0.20 -1.86 -7.25
CA GLY A 52 0.51 -3.07 -6.50
C GLY A 52 0.86 -4.30 -7.36
N ALA A 53 1.79 -5.13 -6.90
CA ALA A 53 2.29 -6.30 -7.62
C ALA A 53 1.22 -7.39 -7.79
N GLY A 54 0.45 -7.67 -6.74
CA GLY A 54 -0.69 -8.58 -6.78
C GLY A 54 -1.71 -8.17 -7.85
N LEU A 55 -2.05 -6.88 -7.90
CA LEU A 55 -2.95 -6.34 -8.93
C LEU A 55 -2.34 -6.45 -10.33
N LEU A 56 -1.09 -6.02 -10.52
CA LEU A 56 -0.46 -6.00 -11.84
C LEU A 56 -0.20 -7.40 -12.42
N SER A 57 -0.22 -8.44 -11.59
CA SER A 57 -0.05 -9.84 -11.99
C SER A 57 -1.35 -10.64 -12.09
N ALA A 58 -2.48 -10.10 -11.60
CA ALA A 58 -3.78 -10.77 -11.59
C ALA A 58 -4.83 -10.02 -12.41
N TYR A 59 -5.11 -10.48 -13.63
CA TYR A 59 -6.05 -9.82 -14.55
C TYR A 59 -7.45 -9.57 -13.94
N GLY A 60 -8.00 -10.58 -13.26
CA GLY A 60 -9.33 -10.49 -12.66
C GLY A 60 -9.40 -9.44 -11.56
N GLU A 61 -8.45 -9.49 -10.62
CA GLU A 61 -8.40 -8.57 -9.50
C GLU A 61 -8.01 -7.16 -9.93
N LEU A 62 -7.14 -6.99 -10.92
CA LEU A 62 -6.83 -5.68 -11.51
C LEU A 62 -8.09 -4.97 -12.01
N LYS A 63 -8.94 -5.69 -12.74
CA LYS A 63 -10.18 -5.15 -13.28
C LYS A 63 -11.16 -4.81 -12.15
N TYR A 64 -11.25 -5.68 -11.15
CA TYR A 64 -12.10 -5.48 -9.98
C TYR A 64 -11.64 -4.27 -9.15
N ALA A 65 -10.37 -4.18 -8.79
CA ALA A 65 -9.76 -3.10 -8.01
C ALA A 65 -9.91 -1.71 -8.66
N CYS A 66 -9.88 -1.64 -10.00
CA CYS A 66 -10.05 -0.40 -10.74
C CYS A 66 -11.51 -0.07 -11.09
N SER A 67 -12.48 -0.88 -10.66
CA SER A 67 -13.92 -0.68 -10.91
C SER A 67 -14.59 0.11 -9.77
N ASN A 68 -15.91 0.26 -9.83
CA ASN A 68 -16.70 0.85 -8.74
C ASN A 68 -17.28 -0.21 -7.78
N GLU A 69 -16.87 -1.47 -7.91
CA GLU A 69 -17.34 -2.57 -7.04
C GLU A 69 -16.69 -2.59 -5.65
N PRO A 70 -15.35 -2.44 -5.49
CA PRO A 70 -14.74 -2.37 -4.16
C PRO A 70 -14.84 -0.96 -3.57
N GLU A 71 -14.55 -0.86 -2.27
CA GLU A 71 -14.38 0.42 -1.60
C GLU A 71 -12.97 0.97 -1.85
N HIS A 72 -12.89 2.28 -2.11
CA HIS A 72 -11.64 3.01 -2.25
C HIS A 72 -11.48 3.99 -1.09
N GLU A 73 -10.51 3.73 -0.22
CA GLU A 73 -10.18 4.60 0.92
C GLU A 73 -8.89 5.40 0.64
N PRO A 74 -8.73 6.63 1.14
CA PRO A 74 -7.45 7.34 1.06
C PRO A 74 -6.36 6.59 1.81
N PHE A 75 -5.19 6.44 1.20
CA PHE A 75 -4.04 5.86 1.89
C PHE A 75 -3.60 6.75 3.06
N ASN A 76 -3.57 6.17 4.26
CA ASN A 76 -3.04 6.79 5.47
C ASN A 76 -2.39 5.67 6.31
N PRO A 77 -1.05 5.63 6.46
CA PRO A 77 -0.40 4.50 7.10
C PRO A 77 -0.82 4.26 8.57
N GLU A 78 -1.29 5.26 9.31
CA GLU A 78 -1.80 5.06 10.69
C GLU A 78 -3.08 4.22 10.69
N ILE A 79 -3.95 4.45 9.71
CA ILE A 79 -5.22 3.74 9.56
C ILE A 79 -4.98 2.41 8.82
N THR A 80 -4.24 2.47 7.72
CA THR A 80 -3.95 1.33 6.85
C THR A 80 -3.20 0.24 7.61
N SER A 81 -2.23 0.58 8.48
CA SER A 81 -1.47 -0.41 9.27
C SER A 81 -2.32 -1.23 10.25
N LEU A 82 -3.56 -0.79 10.52
CA LEU A 82 -4.50 -1.46 11.41
C LEU A 82 -5.61 -2.18 10.64
N ARG A 83 -5.62 -2.12 9.30
CA ARG A 83 -6.69 -2.70 8.48
C ARG A 83 -6.51 -4.21 8.37
N PRO A 84 -7.47 -5.03 8.85
CA PRO A 84 -7.41 -6.47 8.62
C PRO A 84 -7.64 -6.78 7.14
N TYR A 85 -6.98 -7.82 6.66
CA TYR A 85 -7.12 -8.34 5.29
C TYR A 85 -7.09 -9.87 5.28
N VAL A 86 -7.50 -10.44 4.15
CA VAL A 86 -7.38 -11.87 3.85
C VAL A 86 -6.74 -12.03 2.47
N ASP A 87 -6.06 -13.15 2.24
CA ASP A 87 -5.33 -13.45 1.00
C ASP A 87 -6.07 -14.43 0.08
N SER A 88 -7.25 -14.92 0.49
CA SER A 88 -7.99 -15.98 -0.21
C SER A 88 -8.98 -15.48 -1.26
N ASP A 89 -9.32 -14.19 -1.27
CA ASP A 89 -10.31 -13.59 -2.16
C ASP A 89 -9.90 -12.15 -2.52
N TYR A 90 -10.61 -11.51 -3.46
CA TYR A 90 -10.36 -10.13 -3.83
C TYR A 90 -10.54 -9.19 -2.65
N GLN A 91 -9.67 -8.17 -2.56
CA GLN A 91 -9.73 -7.23 -1.43
C GLN A 91 -11.03 -6.41 -1.49
N PRO A 92 -11.85 -6.36 -0.42
CA PRO A 92 -13.07 -5.56 -0.42
C PRO A 92 -12.78 -4.05 -0.37
N VAL A 93 -11.59 -3.67 0.09
CA VAL A 93 -11.13 -2.30 0.23
C VAL A 93 -9.72 -2.18 -0.33
N TYR A 94 -9.50 -1.14 -1.12
CA TYR A 94 -8.18 -0.75 -1.61
C TYR A 94 -7.84 0.66 -1.15
N PHE A 95 -6.60 0.86 -0.71
CA PHE A 95 -6.11 2.19 -0.37
C PHE A 95 -5.53 2.89 -1.59
N VAL A 96 -5.95 4.14 -1.78
CA VAL A 96 -5.58 4.98 -2.91
C VAL A 96 -4.62 6.08 -2.43
N ALA A 97 -3.36 5.98 -2.82
CA ALA A 97 -2.39 7.04 -2.64
C ALA A 97 -2.68 8.23 -3.58
N ASP A 98 -2.53 9.46 -3.09
CA ASP A 98 -2.63 10.65 -3.94
C ASP A 98 -1.48 10.74 -4.94
N SER A 99 -0.29 10.31 -4.52
CA SER A 99 0.86 10.04 -5.38
C SER A 99 1.81 9.08 -4.65
N ILE A 100 2.68 8.38 -5.38
CA ILE A 100 3.71 7.52 -4.77
C ILE A 100 4.62 8.33 -3.85
N LYS A 101 5.00 9.54 -4.27
CA LYS A 101 5.82 10.44 -3.45
C LYS A 101 5.13 10.80 -2.13
N LYS A 102 3.83 11.10 -2.16
CA LYS A 102 3.06 11.41 -0.95
C LYS A 102 2.97 10.20 -0.02
N ALA A 103 2.74 9.00 -0.57
CA ALA A 103 2.75 7.77 0.23
C ALA A 103 4.10 7.53 0.91
N LEU A 104 5.22 7.79 0.23
CA LEU A 104 6.56 7.74 0.81
C LEU A 104 6.71 8.72 1.99
N GLU A 105 6.33 9.99 1.80
CA GLU A 105 6.36 11.01 2.87
C GLU A 105 5.51 10.60 4.08
N ASP A 106 4.30 10.07 3.85
CA ASP A 106 3.38 9.66 4.92
C ASP A 106 3.91 8.48 5.72
N ILE A 107 4.48 7.46 5.05
CA ILE A 107 5.09 6.30 5.71
C ILE A 107 6.28 6.76 6.56
N PHE A 108 7.14 7.63 6.00
CA PHE A 108 8.31 8.13 6.72
C PHE A 108 7.93 8.88 8.01
N CYS A 109 6.86 9.67 7.98
CA CYS A 109 6.40 10.45 9.14
C CYS A 109 6.00 9.57 10.33
N ILE A 110 5.28 8.48 10.09
CA ILE A 110 4.66 7.69 11.18
C ILE A 110 5.68 6.80 11.89
N PHE A 111 6.59 6.21 11.14
CA PHE A 111 7.54 5.24 11.70
C PHE A 111 8.83 5.87 12.26
N ASN A 112 9.00 7.18 12.11
CA ASN A 112 10.09 7.96 12.73
C ASN A 112 9.61 8.95 13.80
N MET A 113 8.36 8.85 14.28
CA MET A 113 7.95 9.62 15.46
C MET A 113 8.69 9.09 16.70
N PRO A 114 9.22 9.98 17.57
CA PRO A 114 9.98 9.62 18.76
C PRO A 114 9.17 8.87 19.81
#